data_AF-A0A9D9PZI6-F1
#
_entry.id   AF-A0A9D9PZI6-F1
#
_cell.length_a   1.000
_cell.length_b   1.000
_cell.length_c   1.000
_cell.angle_alpha   90.00
_cell.angle_beta   90.00
_cell.angle_gamma   90.00
#
_symmetry.space_group_name_H-M   'P 1'
#
loop_
_entity.id
_entity.type
_entity.pdbx_description
1 polymer ?
#
loop_
_entity_poly.entity_id
_entity_poly.type
_entity_poly.pdbx_seq_one_letter_code
_entity_poly.pdbx_strand_id
1 'polypeptide(L)'
;MTEALGHYGATLAAEEAKLDAHPAWQALPATQQAPLLQSAGITPLPMPATQSDDELLAALTGRDLAGWQTLADALPTRFDQALAAAIKESEPKARRISLPGATIHDESELEDWLDQARAEIEAALGDGPVIL
;
A
#
# COMPACT_ATOMS: atom_id res chain seq x y z
N MET A 1 30.21 -18.08 0.11
CA MET A 1 30.45 -16.88 -0.73
C MET A 1 29.20 -16.44 -1.50
N THR A 2 28.30 -17.36 -1.88
CA THR A 2 26.97 -17.11 -2.47
C THR A 2 25.84 -16.87 -1.45
N GLU A 3 26.06 -17.16 -0.16
CA GLU A 3 25.00 -17.13 0.85
C GLU A 3 24.38 -15.75 1.10
N ALA A 4 25.17 -14.66 1.12
CA ALA A 4 24.63 -13.34 1.43
C ALA A 4 23.76 -12.78 0.29
N LEU A 5 24.18 -12.99 -0.97
CA LEU A 5 23.40 -12.60 -2.14
C LEU A 5 22.17 -13.50 -2.31
N GLY A 6 22.32 -14.82 -2.07
CA GLY A 6 21.20 -15.76 -2.06
C GLY A 6 20.18 -15.44 -0.96
N HIS A 7 20.65 -15.04 0.22
CA HIS A 7 19.80 -14.58 1.32
C HIS A 7 19.03 -13.32 0.95
N TYR A 8 19.70 -12.30 0.39
CA TYR A 8 19.03 -11.09 -0.11
C TYR A 8 17.93 -11.42 -1.12
N GLY A 9 18.22 -12.25 -2.13
CA GLY A 9 17.24 -12.62 -3.16
C GLY A 9 16.06 -13.42 -2.61
N ALA A 10 16.31 -14.36 -1.68
CA ALA A 10 15.26 -15.13 -1.02
C ALA A 10 14.36 -14.25 -0.14
N THR A 11 14.95 -13.32 0.63
CA THR A 11 14.21 -12.36 1.45
C THR A 11 13.37 -11.43 0.57
N LEU A 12 13.94 -10.90 -0.52
CA LEU A 12 13.21 -10.06 -1.47
C LEU A 12 11.97 -10.77 -2.03
N ALA A 13 12.15 -11.99 -2.57
CA ALA A 13 11.04 -12.75 -3.15
C ALA A 13 9.96 -13.10 -2.10
N ALA A 14 10.36 -13.39 -0.86
CA ALA A 14 9.41 -13.67 0.22
C ALA A 14 8.59 -12.42 0.61
N GLU A 15 9.23 -11.25 0.71
CA GLU A 15 8.53 -10.00 1.04
C GLU A 15 7.64 -9.51 -0.10
N GLU A 16 8.07 -9.64 -1.36
CA GLU A 16 7.24 -9.38 -2.55
C GLU A 16 5.99 -10.25 -2.56
N ALA A 17 6.13 -11.56 -2.32
CA ALA A 17 4.99 -12.47 -2.27
C ALA A 17 4.00 -12.13 -1.14
N LYS A 18 4.49 -11.69 0.03
CA LYS A 18 3.63 -11.24 1.14
C LYS A 18 2.86 -9.97 0.76
N LEU A 19 3.54 -9.01 0.16
CA LEU A 19 2.94 -7.74 -0.25
C LEU A 19 1.87 -7.97 -1.33
N ASP A 20 2.19 -8.76 -2.35
CA ASP A 20 1.26 -9.11 -3.44
C ASP A 20 0.05 -9.92 -2.98
N ALA A 21 0.19 -10.70 -1.90
CA ALA A 21 -0.93 -11.43 -1.30
C ALA A 21 -1.84 -10.55 -0.42
N HIS A 22 -1.42 -9.32 -0.07
CA HIS A 22 -2.16 -8.50 0.87
C HIS A 22 -3.35 -7.77 0.19
N PRO A 23 -4.59 -7.91 0.70
CA PRO A 23 -5.78 -7.32 0.05
C PRO A 23 -5.71 -5.80 -0.13
N ALA A 24 -5.18 -5.08 0.86
CA ALA A 24 -4.99 -3.62 0.75
C ALA A 24 -4.03 -3.22 -0.36
N TRP A 25 -3.04 -4.06 -0.68
CA TRP A 25 -2.12 -3.82 -1.78
C TRP A 25 -2.76 -4.11 -3.14
N GLN A 26 -3.52 -5.21 -3.23
CA GLN A 26 -4.26 -5.60 -4.43
C GLN A 26 -5.39 -4.62 -4.78
N ALA A 27 -5.95 -3.94 -3.79
CA ALA A 27 -6.98 -2.91 -4.00
C ALA A 27 -6.44 -1.64 -4.66
N LEU A 28 -5.11 -1.41 -4.62
CA LEU A 28 -4.50 -0.22 -5.20
C LEU A 28 -4.23 -0.41 -6.71
N PRO A 29 -4.46 0.61 -7.54
CA PRO A 29 -4.02 0.61 -8.92
C PRO A 29 -2.48 0.63 -9.01
N ALA A 30 -1.92 0.00 -10.06
CA ALA A 30 -0.47 -0.07 -10.28
C ALA A 30 0.21 1.32 -10.32
N THR A 31 -0.52 2.37 -10.73
CA THR A 31 -0.05 3.76 -10.72
C THR A 31 0.18 4.33 -9.31
N GLN A 32 -0.47 3.77 -8.28
CA GLN A 32 -0.28 4.12 -6.88
C GLN A 32 0.72 3.19 -6.15
N GLN A 33 0.87 1.94 -6.60
CA GLN A 33 1.82 1.00 -6.01
C GLN A 33 3.29 1.45 -6.21
N ALA A 34 3.66 1.88 -7.41
CA ALA A 34 5.03 2.31 -7.73
C ALA A 34 5.57 3.45 -6.82
N PRO A 35 4.85 4.56 -6.59
CA PRO A 35 5.32 5.61 -5.68
C PRO A 35 5.40 5.16 -4.22
N LEU A 36 4.54 4.22 -3.77
CA LEU A 36 4.61 3.66 -2.42
C LEU A 36 5.89 2.84 -2.21
N LEU A 37 6.23 1.94 -3.14
CA LEU A 37 7.49 1.20 -3.12
C LEU A 37 8.70 2.14 -3.11
N GLN A 38 8.67 3.17 -3.97
CA GLN A 38 9.74 4.15 -4.04
C GLN A 38 9.91 4.92 -2.73
N SER A 39 8.80 5.33 -2.09
CA SER A 39 8.82 6.04 -0.80
C SER A 39 9.35 5.17 0.34
N ALA A 40 9.11 3.86 0.28
CA ALA A 40 9.64 2.88 1.22
C ALA A 40 11.11 2.52 0.94
N GLY A 41 11.72 3.12 -0.09
CA GLY A 41 13.09 2.82 -0.50
C GLY A 41 13.25 1.41 -1.09
N ILE A 42 12.15 0.81 -1.56
CA ILE A 42 12.13 -0.41 -2.36
C ILE A 42 12.32 0.03 -3.81
N THR A 43 13.54 0.46 -4.11
CA THR A 43 13.94 0.68 -5.50
C THR A 43 14.38 -0.67 -6.05
N PRO A 44 13.92 -1.09 -7.24
CA PRO A 44 14.48 -2.26 -7.90
C PRO A 44 15.95 -1.99 -8.18
N LEU A 45 16.82 -2.43 -7.26
CA LEU A 45 18.23 -2.59 -7.55
C LEU A 45 18.30 -3.66 -8.63
N PRO A 46 19.00 -3.41 -9.76
CA PRO A 46 19.20 -4.45 -10.75
C PRO A 46 19.87 -5.62 -10.04
N MET A 47 19.13 -6.71 -9.84
CA MET A 47 19.71 -7.94 -9.33
C MET A 47 20.83 -8.31 -10.31
N PRO A 48 22.08 -8.44 -9.86
CA PRO A 48 23.12 -8.94 -10.72
C PRO A 48 22.71 -10.34 -11.17
N ALA A 49 22.65 -10.57 -12.48
CA ALA A 49 22.41 -11.91 -13.00
C ALA A 49 23.54 -12.80 -12.49
N THR A 50 23.21 -13.77 -11.64
CA THR A 50 24.21 -14.65 -11.00
C THR A 50 24.62 -15.79 -11.92
N GLN A 51 24.67 -15.56 -13.24
CA GLN A 51 24.92 -16.61 -14.23
C GLN A 51 26.41 -16.81 -14.52
N SER A 52 27.29 -15.90 -14.09
CA SER A 52 28.73 -16.01 -14.31
C SER A 52 29.57 -15.45 -13.15
N ASP A 53 30.73 -16.08 -12.87
CA ASP A 53 31.64 -15.71 -11.77
C ASP A 53 32.18 -14.26 -11.91
N ASP A 54 32.35 -13.77 -13.14
CA ASP A 54 32.76 -12.39 -13.44
C ASP A 54 31.65 -11.35 -13.12
N GLU A 55 30.38 -11.73 -13.29
CA GLU A 55 29.23 -10.85 -12.99
C GLU A 55 28.97 -10.79 -11.47
N LEU A 56 29.21 -11.90 -10.77
CA LEU A 56 29.26 -11.95 -9.30
C LEU A 56 30.36 -11.03 -8.77
N LEU A 57 31.54 -11.05 -9.39
CA LEU A 57 32.63 -10.16 -9.03
C LEU A 57 32.29 -8.69 -9.32
N ALA A 58 31.62 -8.40 -10.45
CA ALA A 58 31.15 -7.06 -10.79
C ALA A 58 30.14 -6.50 -9.76
N ALA A 59 29.21 -7.34 -9.30
CA ALA A 59 28.26 -7.00 -8.25
C ALA A 59 28.94 -6.73 -6.89
N LEU A 60 29.96 -7.51 -6.57
CA LEU A 60 30.78 -7.36 -5.36
C LEU A 60 31.76 -6.18 -5.44
N THR A 61 32.22 -5.79 -6.64
CA THR A 61 33.05 -4.58 -6.81
C THR A 61 32.27 -3.28 -6.61
N GLY A 62 30.93 -3.31 -6.76
CA GLY A 62 30.07 -2.16 -6.47
C GLY A 62 29.70 -2.00 -5.00
N ARG A 63 29.70 -3.09 -4.21
CA ARG A 63 29.33 -3.10 -2.78
C ARG A 63 29.84 -4.35 -2.08
N ASP A 64 30.39 -4.18 -0.87
CA ASP A 64 30.93 -5.26 -0.06
C ASP A 64 29.84 -6.21 0.48
N LEU A 65 30.26 -7.38 0.97
CA LEU A 65 29.36 -8.43 1.50
C LEU A 65 28.48 -7.91 2.66
N ALA A 66 29.06 -7.05 3.52
CA ALA A 66 28.35 -6.43 4.63
C ALA A 66 27.23 -5.50 4.15
N GLY A 67 27.44 -4.80 3.04
CA GLY A 67 26.41 -3.99 2.38
C GLY A 67 25.24 -4.82 1.83
N TRP A 68 25.47 -6.05 1.39
CA TRP A 68 24.40 -6.96 0.95
C TRP A 68 23.59 -7.52 2.12
N GLN A 69 24.24 -7.88 3.23
CA GLN A 69 23.54 -8.26 4.46
C GLN A 69 22.69 -7.11 5.01
N THR A 70 23.26 -5.91 5.09
CA THR A 70 22.53 -4.72 5.54
C THR A 70 21.28 -4.44 4.70
N LEU A 71 21.35 -4.69 3.38
CA LEU A 71 20.18 -4.56 2.52
C LEU A 71 19.15 -5.64 2.80
N ALA A 72 19.56 -6.91 2.92
CA ALA A 72 18.66 -8.01 3.22
C ALA A 72 17.92 -7.78 4.55
N ASP A 73 18.62 -7.34 5.58
CA ASP A 73 18.06 -7.04 6.90
C ASP A 73 17.10 -5.84 6.87
N ALA A 74 17.28 -4.91 5.94
CA ALA A 74 16.41 -3.75 5.79
C ALA A 74 15.13 -4.04 4.98
N LEU A 75 15.10 -5.11 4.17
CA LEU A 75 13.96 -5.42 3.31
C LEU A 75 12.64 -5.57 4.10
N PRO A 76 12.55 -6.38 5.17
CA PRO A 76 11.29 -6.57 5.89
C PRO A 76 10.69 -5.24 6.38
N THR A 77 11.52 -4.39 7.00
CA THR A 77 11.07 -3.08 7.49
C THR A 77 10.60 -2.16 6.36
N ARG A 78 11.23 -2.20 5.18
CA ARG A 78 10.80 -1.40 4.03
C ARG A 78 9.48 -1.90 3.46
N PHE A 79 9.31 -3.22 3.34
CA PHE A 79 8.05 -3.81 2.88
C PHE A 79 6.90 -3.55 3.86
N ASP A 80 7.15 -3.61 5.17
CA ASP A 80 6.18 -3.20 6.19
C ASP A 80 5.76 -1.73 6.05
N GLN A 81 6.70 -0.83 5.73
CA GLN A 81 6.39 0.59 5.49
C GLN A 81 5.53 0.78 4.24
N ALA A 82 5.86 0.09 3.14
CA ALA A 82 5.06 0.13 1.91
C ALA A 82 3.65 -0.40 2.15
N LEU A 83 3.52 -1.51 2.89
CA LEU A 83 2.26 -2.11 3.25
C LEU A 83 1.43 -1.19 4.16
N ALA A 84 2.03 -0.58 5.19
CA ALA A 84 1.35 0.36 6.07
C ALA A 84 0.81 1.58 5.29
N ALA A 85 1.60 2.10 4.34
CA ALA A 85 1.18 3.19 3.48
C ALA A 85 0.04 2.76 2.53
N ALA A 86 0.10 1.54 2.02
CA ALA A 86 -0.95 0.97 1.18
C ALA A 86 -2.27 0.77 1.93
N ILE A 87 -2.20 0.25 3.17
CA ILE A 87 -3.37 0.13 4.06
C ILE A 87 -4.01 1.51 4.23
N LYS A 88 -3.21 2.51 4.59
CA LYS A 88 -3.70 3.89 4.78
C LYS A 88 -4.34 4.49 3.53
N GLU A 89 -3.80 4.22 2.35
CA GLU A 89 -4.37 4.74 1.10
C GLU A 89 -5.62 3.96 0.67
N SER A 90 -5.70 2.66 1.02
CA SER A 90 -6.87 1.81 0.79
C SER A 90 -8.03 2.11 1.75
N GLU A 91 -7.78 2.82 2.85
CA GLU A 91 -8.86 3.26 3.75
C GLU A 91 -9.82 4.18 2.99
N PRO A 92 -11.14 3.88 3.00
CA PRO A 92 -12.11 4.71 2.33
C PRO A 92 -12.09 6.11 2.94
N LYS A 93 -11.76 7.11 2.11
CA LYS A 93 -11.63 8.50 2.54
C LYS A 93 -13.01 9.06 2.86
N ALA A 94 -13.12 9.74 4.01
CA ALA A 94 -14.37 10.33 4.44
C ALA A 94 -14.90 11.33 3.42
N ARG A 95 -16.13 11.12 2.93
CA ARG A 95 -16.77 11.96 1.91
C ARG A 95 -17.73 12.92 2.58
N ARG A 96 -17.66 14.19 2.18
CA ARG A 96 -18.64 15.19 2.61
C ARG A 96 -19.89 15.08 1.74
N ILE A 97 -21.04 14.91 2.38
CA ILE A 97 -22.35 14.97 1.73
C ILE A 97 -23.14 16.13 2.32
N SER A 98 -23.95 16.78 1.51
CA SER A 98 -24.87 17.80 1.97
C SER A 98 -26.26 17.20 2.01
N LEU A 99 -26.87 17.17 3.20
CA LEU A 99 -28.27 16.77 3.34
C LEU A 99 -29.19 17.81 2.67
N PRO A 100 -30.35 17.39 2.17
CA PRO A 100 -31.33 18.29 1.58
C PRO A 100 -31.77 19.33 2.63
N GLY A 101 -31.69 20.61 2.28
CA GLY A 101 -32.27 21.67 3.11
C GLY A 101 -33.80 21.68 2.96
N ALA A 102 -34.53 21.63 4.07
CA ALA A 102 -35.99 21.67 4.08
C ALA A 102 -36.52 22.63 5.15
N THR A 103 -37.67 23.26 4.87
CA THR A 103 -38.46 24.00 5.85
C THR A 103 -39.60 23.09 6.28
N ILE A 104 -39.61 22.70 7.54
CA ILE A 104 -40.54 21.72 8.12
C ILE A 104 -41.60 22.47 8.92
N HIS A 105 -42.88 22.21 8.64
CA HIS A 105 -44.02 22.88 9.27
C HIS A 105 -44.77 21.98 10.25
N ASP A 106 -44.68 20.66 10.07
CA ASP A 106 -45.33 19.66 10.91
C ASP A 106 -44.48 18.39 11.09
N GLU A 107 -44.98 17.48 11.92
CA GLU A 107 -44.28 16.23 12.26
C GLU A 107 -44.22 15.24 11.09
N SER A 108 -45.19 15.26 10.18
CA SER A 108 -45.14 14.40 8.99
C SER A 108 -44.03 14.83 8.05
N GLU A 109 -43.90 16.14 7.83
CA GLU A 109 -42.80 16.70 7.03
C GLU A 109 -41.42 16.44 7.67
N LEU A 110 -41.35 16.37 9.00
CA LEU A 110 -40.11 16.00 9.72
C LEU A 110 -39.70 14.56 9.45
N GLU A 111 -40.64 13.62 9.59
CA GLU A 111 -40.38 12.19 9.38
C GLU A 111 -39.99 11.91 7.92
N ASP A 112 -40.70 12.48 6.96
CA ASP A 112 -40.37 12.35 5.53
C ASP A 112 -38.95 12.85 5.23
N TRP A 113 -38.55 13.97 5.84
CA TRP A 113 -37.20 14.51 5.69
C TRP A 113 -36.13 13.62 6.34
N LEU A 114 -36.41 13.07 7.53
CA LEU A 114 -35.48 12.16 8.23
C LEU A 114 -35.27 10.87 7.44
N ASP A 115 -36.32 10.32 6.83
CA ASP A 115 -36.23 9.13 5.99
C ASP A 115 -35.40 9.39 4.73
N GLN A 116 -35.58 10.55 4.09
CA GLN A 116 -34.76 10.94 2.96
C GLN A 116 -33.29 11.12 3.35
N ALA A 117 -33.01 11.86 4.43
CA ALA A 117 -31.65 12.10 4.92
C ALA A 117 -30.96 10.78 5.31
N ARG A 118 -31.69 9.87 5.95
CA ARG A 118 -31.21 8.52 6.29
C ARG A 118 -30.80 7.76 5.03
N ALA A 119 -31.66 7.71 4.01
CA ALA A 119 -31.38 6.98 2.78
C ALA A 119 -30.13 7.52 2.06
N GLU A 120 -29.94 8.83 2.04
CA GLU A 120 -28.75 9.47 1.45
C GLU A 120 -27.46 9.14 2.23
N ILE A 121 -27.52 9.14 3.57
CA ILE A 121 -26.40 8.76 4.43
C ILE A 121 -26.04 7.29 4.24
N GLU A 122 -27.02 6.39 4.25
CA GLU A 122 -26.82 4.95 4.10
C GLU A 122 -26.20 4.61 2.75
N ALA A 123 -26.66 5.26 1.67
CA ALA A 123 -26.07 5.11 0.35
C ALA A 123 -24.60 5.57 0.33
N ALA A 124 -24.29 6.72 0.95
CA ALA A 124 -22.93 7.24 1.02
C ALA A 124 -21.99 6.40 1.92
N LEU A 125 -22.52 5.78 2.98
CA LEU A 125 -21.77 4.89 3.86
C LEU A 125 -21.27 3.63 3.16
N GLY A 126 -21.97 3.18 2.10
CA GLY A 126 -21.50 2.09 1.25
C GLY A 126 -20.18 2.38 0.54
N ASP A 127 -19.90 3.66 0.25
CA ASP A 127 -18.69 4.12 -0.42
C ASP A 127 -17.58 4.54 0.56
N GLY A 128 -17.89 4.67 1.86
CA GLY A 128 -16.95 5.10 2.88
C GLY A 128 -17.56 5.94 4.00
N PRO A 129 -16.75 6.36 4.99
CA PRO A 129 -17.19 7.23 6.06
C PRO A 129 -17.77 8.55 5.52
N VAL A 130 -18.74 9.13 6.23
CA VAL A 130 -19.49 10.31 5.77
C VAL A 130 -19.29 11.49 6.73
N ILE A 131 -19.14 12.68 6.17
CA ILE A 131 -19.11 13.98 6.89
C ILE A 131 -20.34 14.79 6.46
N LEU A 132 -21.16 15.23 7.42
CA LEU A 132 -22.36 16.07 7.23
C LEU A 132 -22.02 17.56 7.40
#